data_AF-A0A0P7PKH1-F1
#
_entry.id   AF-A0A0P7PKH1-F1
#
_cell.length_a   1.000
_cell.length_b   1.000
_cell.length_c   1.000
_cell.angle_alpha   90.00
_cell.angle_beta   90.00
_cell.angle_gamma   90.00
#
_symmetry.space_group_name_H-M   'P 1'
#
loop_
_entity.id
_entity.type
_entity.pdbx_description
1 polymer ?
#
loop_
_entity_poly.entity_id
_entity_poly.type
_entity_poly.pdbx_seq_one_letter_code
_entity_poly.pdbx_strand_id
1 'polypeptide(L)'
;MLALLDELEKMQAQSSKWCEAFHKAVSVGARYEERIAELEAKLDSADKLQDSAFRHGLQHGFSLGQTDNQAGFEECLSAYGTGKGE
;
A
#
# COMPACT_ATOMS: atom_id res chain seq x y z
N MET A 1 -24.85 -51.76 20.99
CA MET A 1 -24.62 -51.72 19.53
C MET A 1 -25.27 -50.50 18.91
N LEU A 2 -26.59 -50.31 19.03
CA LEU A 2 -27.31 -49.12 18.50
C LEU A 2 -26.78 -47.77 19.00
N ALA A 3 -26.52 -47.61 20.30
CA ALA A 3 -26.02 -46.34 20.86
C ALA A 3 -24.62 -45.95 20.35
N LEU A 4 -23.78 -46.92 20.00
CA LEU A 4 -22.45 -46.65 19.45
C LEU A 4 -22.53 -46.21 17.98
N LEU A 5 -23.53 -46.71 17.23
CA LEU A 5 -23.79 -46.27 15.86
C LEU A 5 -24.30 -44.83 15.83
N ASP A 6 -25.24 -44.49 16.71
CA ASP A 6 -25.75 -43.11 16.84
C ASP A 6 -24.64 -42.12 17.24
N GLU A 7 -23.75 -42.51 18.14
CA GLU A 7 -22.61 -41.67 18.53
C GLU A 7 -21.60 -41.50 17.38
N LEU A 8 -21.33 -42.56 16.62
CA LEU A 8 -20.46 -42.50 15.45
C LEU A 8 -21.02 -41.59 14.36
N GLU A 9 -22.33 -41.66 14.10
CA GLU A 9 -23.01 -40.78 13.15
C GLU A 9 -22.94 -39.30 13.58
N LYS A 10 -23.13 -39.02 14.87
CA LYS A 10 -22.96 -37.66 15.44
C LYS A 10 -21.54 -37.14 15.28
N MET A 11 -20.54 -37.96 15.58
CA MET A 11 -19.13 -37.61 15.41
C MET A 11 -18.79 -37.33 13.94
N GLN A 12 -19.28 -38.16 13.01
CA GLN A 12 -19.09 -37.95 11.58
C GLN A 12 -19.74 -36.64 11.12
N ALA A 13 -20.97 -36.36 11.56
CA ALA A 13 -21.66 -35.12 11.22
C ALA A 13 -20.95 -33.87 11.76
N GLN A 14 -20.40 -33.95 12.98
CA GLN A 14 -19.58 -32.88 13.54
C GLN A 14 -18.29 -32.69 12.75
N SER A 15 -17.59 -33.78 12.40
CA SER A 15 -16.37 -33.72 11.59
C SER A 15 -16.61 -33.09 10.22
N SER A 16 -17.74 -33.38 9.56
CA SER A 16 -18.10 -32.77 8.28
C SER A 16 -18.26 -31.25 8.41
N LYS A 17 -18.99 -30.80 9.44
CA LYS A 17 -19.21 -29.36 9.70
C LYS A 17 -17.90 -28.64 9.97
N TRP A 18 -16.99 -29.26 10.73
CA TRP A 18 -15.66 -28.71 10.98
C TRP A 18 -14.86 -28.58 9.68
N CYS A 19 -14.85 -29.62 8.84
CA CYS A 19 -14.15 -29.61 7.55
C CYS A 19 -14.65 -28.47 6.64
N GLU A 20 -15.97 -28.31 6.53
CA GLU A 20 -16.59 -27.23 5.74
C GLU A 20 -16.23 -25.84 6.29
N ALA A 21 -16.29 -25.66 7.61
CA ALA A 21 -15.92 -24.41 8.26
C ALA A 21 -14.43 -24.07 8.04
N PHE A 22 -13.54 -25.06 8.14
CA PHE A 22 -12.13 -24.89 7.86
C PHE A 22 -11.88 -24.53 6.40
N HIS A 23 -12.52 -25.21 5.46
CA HIS A 23 -12.39 -24.89 4.04
C HIS A 23 -12.82 -23.45 3.74
N LYS A 24 -13.95 -23.02 4.32
CA LYS A 24 -14.43 -21.64 4.21
C LYS A 24 -13.44 -20.64 4.81
N ALA A 25 -12.90 -20.92 5.99
CA ALA A 25 -11.92 -20.05 6.65
C ALA A 25 -10.65 -19.90 5.82
N VAL A 26 -10.12 -20.99 5.27
CA VAL A 26 -8.94 -20.97 4.39
C VAL A 26 -9.22 -20.19 3.11
N SER A 27 -10.37 -20.42 2.46
CA SER A 27 -10.75 -19.68 1.25
C SER A 27 -10.87 -18.17 1.50
N VAL A 28 -11.44 -17.78 2.65
CA VAL A 28 -11.53 -16.37 3.05
C VAL A 28 -10.14 -15.79 3.34
N GLY A 29 -9.27 -16.54 4.02
CA GLY A 29 -7.89 -16.14 4.28
C GLY A 29 -7.13 -15.82 2.99
N ALA A 30 -7.18 -16.73 2.01
CA ALA A 30 -6.54 -16.54 0.71
C ALA A 30 -7.01 -15.27 -0.01
N ARG A 31 -8.31 -14.96 0.03
CA ARG A 31 -8.86 -13.73 -0.56
C ARG A 31 -8.37 -12.47 0.15
N TYR A 32 -8.17 -12.53 1.47
CA TYR A 32 -7.61 -11.40 2.20
C TYR A 32 -6.14 -11.18 1.88
N GLU A 33 -5.34 -12.24 1.73
CA GLU A 33 -3.95 -12.14 1.28
C GLU A 33 -3.84 -11.50 -0.11
N GLU A 34 -4.66 -11.94 -1.07
CA GLU A 34 -4.73 -11.31 -2.40
C GLU A 34 -5.08 -9.82 -2.32
N ARG A 35 -6.07 -9.46 -1.48
CA ARG A 35 -6.49 -8.07 -1.31
C ARG A 35 -5.42 -7.22 -0.63
N ILE A 36 -4.69 -7.77 0.34
CA ILE A 36 -3.58 -7.08 1.01
C ILE A 36 -2.49 -6.77 -0.02
N ALA A 37 -2.06 -7.75 -0.81
CA ALA A 37 -1.06 -7.55 -1.85
C ALA A 37 -1.48 -6.49 -2.87
N GLU A 38 -2.75 -6.48 -3.30
CA GLU A 38 -3.30 -5.46 -4.18
C GLU A 38 -3.23 -4.05 -3.56
N LEU A 39 -3.57 -3.93 -2.27
CA LEU A 39 -3.54 -2.65 -1.56
C LEU A 39 -2.12 -2.14 -1.34
N GLU A 40 -1.17 -3.03 -1.01
CA GLU A 40 0.24 -2.69 -0.89
C GLU A 40 0.81 -2.18 -2.22
N ALA A 41 0.48 -2.84 -3.34
CA ALA A 41 0.90 -2.39 -4.67
C ALA A 41 0.31 -1.03 -5.05
N LYS A 42 -0.96 -0.76 -4.69
CA LYS A 42 -1.59 0.55 -4.90
C LYS A 42 -0.94 1.64 -4.06
N LEU A 43 -0.58 1.34 -2.81
CA LEU A 43 0.07 2.29 -1.92
C LEU A 43 1.45 2.68 -2.47
N ASP A 44 2.27 1.71 -2.88
CA ASP A 44 3.57 1.96 -3.51
C ASP A 44 3.46 2.80 -4.80
N SER A 45 2.44 2.50 -5.63
CA SER A 45 2.17 3.27 -6.84
C SER A 45 1.76 4.72 -6.52
N ALA A 46 0.93 4.91 -5.51
CA ALA A 46 0.47 6.23 -5.08
C ALA A 46 1.61 7.07 -4.50
N ASP A 47 2.50 6.47 -3.70
CA ASP A 47 3.67 7.13 -3.14
C ASP A 47 4.61 7.64 -4.25
N LYS A 48 4.92 6.79 -5.23
CA LYS A 48 5.72 7.18 -6.41
C LYS A 48 5.07 8.27 -7.24
N LEU A 49 3.75 8.20 -7.43
CA LEU A 49 3.01 9.24 -8.15
C LEU A 49 3.06 10.57 -7.38
N GLN A 50 2.93 10.55 -6.06
CA GLN A 50 3.00 11.74 -5.22
C GLN A 50 4.40 12.37 -5.27
N ASP A 51 5.46 11.58 -5.07
CA ASP A 51 6.85 12.06 -5.13
C ASP A 51 7.18 12.63 -6.51
N SER A 52 6.79 11.94 -7.59
CA SER A 52 7.03 12.44 -8.95
C SER A 52 6.23 13.71 -9.27
N ALA A 53 4.97 13.83 -8.83
CA ALA A 53 4.17 15.04 -9.00
C ALA A 53 4.74 16.22 -8.21
N PHE A 54 5.18 15.98 -6.98
CA PHE A 54 5.84 17.00 -6.15
C PHE A 54 7.13 17.51 -6.81
N ARG A 55 8.00 16.59 -7.26
CA ARG A 55 9.26 16.95 -7.94
C ARG A 55 9.03 17.71 -9.25
N HIS A 56 8.09 17.26 -10.08
CA HIS A 56 7.75 17.97 -11.31
C HIS A 56 7.17 19.35 -11.01
N GLY A 57 6.32 19.48 -9.99
CA GLY A 57 5.78 20.76 -9.55
C GLY A 57 6.88 21.74 -9.13
N LEU A 58 7.85 21.27 -8.31
CA LEU A 58 9.01 22.07 -7.93
C LEU A 58 9.84 22.48 -9.14
N GLN A 59 10.16 21.55 -10.04
CA GLN A 59 10.92 21.84 -11.24
C GLN A 59 10.24 22.90 -12.11
N HIS A 60 8.93 22.74 -12.35
CA HIS A 60 8.16 23.74 -13.10
C HIS A 60 8.14 25.10 -12.41
N GLY A 61 7.99 25.14 -11.08
CA GLY A 61 8.05 26.38 -10.31
C GLY A 61 9.40 27.09 -10.44
N PHE A 62 10.51 26.34 -10.35
CA PHE A 62 11.85 26.91 -10.58
C PHE A 62 12.02 27.41 -12.01
N SER A 63 11.62 26.64 -13.02
CA SER A 63 11.70 27.06 -14.42
C SER A 63 10.87 28.31 -14.71
N LEU A 64 9.66 28.42 -14.16
CA LEU A 64 8.83 29.62 -14.29
C LEU A 64 9.49 30.84 -13.62
N GLY A 65 10.06 30.68 -12.42
CA GLY A 65 10.81 31.75 -11.77
C GLY A 65 12.01 32.21 -12.59
N GLN A 66 12.73 31.26 -13.21
CA GLN A 66 13.83 31.52 -14.12
C GLN A 66 13.37 32.31 -15.36
N THR A 67 12.25 31.92 -16.00
CA THR A 67 11.76 32.59 -17.20
C THR A 67 11.12 33.94 -16.93
N ASP A 68 10.37 34.09 -15.83
CA ASP A 68 9.57 35.29 -15.55
C ASP A 68 10.35 36.35 -14.75
N ASN A 69 11.29 35.95 -13.91
CA ASN A 69 12.13 36.84 -13.11
C ASN A 69 13.52 36.24 -12.83
N GLN A 70 14.34 36.15 -13.88
CA GLN A 70 15.70 35.62 -13.80
C GLN A 70 16.56 36.28 -12.72
N ALA A 71 16.48 37.61 -12.57
CA ALA A 71 17.29 38.34 -11.60
C ALA A 71 16.91 37.99 -10.15
N GLY A 72 15.61 37.95 -9.84
CA GLY A 72 15.13 37.54 -8.51
C GLY A 72 15.40 36.06 -8.22
N PHE A 73 15.39 35.20 -9.25
CA PHE A 73 15.77 33.80 -9.14
C PHE A 73 17.27 33.64 -8.78
N GLU A 74 18.16 34.36 -9.47
CA GLU A 74 19.60 34.36 -9.18
C GLU A 74 19.92 34.93 -7.79
N GLU A 75 19.24 36.01 -7.38
CA GLU A 75 19.35 36.57 -6.03
C GLU A 75 18.98 35.52 -4.96
N CYS A 76 17.83 34.86 -5.11
CA CYS A 76 17.40 33.78 -4.23
C CYS A 76 18.42 32.63 -4.15
N LEU A 77 19.01 32.22 -5.27
CA LEU A 77 20.05 31.17 -5.30
C LEU A 77 21.33 31.63 -4.58
N SER A 78 21.77 32.86 -4.81
CA SER A 78 22.96 33.43 -4.14
C SER A 78 22.81 33.51 -2.62
N ALA A 79 21.59 33.81 -2.15
CA ALA A 79 21.25 33.83 -0.73
C ALA A 79 21.23 32.42 -0.11
N TYR A 80 20.93 31.38 -0.89
CA TYR A 80 20.93 29.99 -0.43
C TYR A 80 22.33 29.35 -0.42
N GLY A 81 23.21 29.77 -1.33
CA GLY A 81 24.58 29.25 -1.47
C GLY A 81 25.60 29.75 -0.44
N THR A 82 25.21 30.64 0.48
CA THR A 82 26.11 31.24 1.50
C THR A 82 26.20 30.43 2.82
N GLY A 83 25.76 29.18 2.81
CA GLY A 83 25.99 28.22 3.89
C GLY A 83 27.44 27.72 3.99
N LYS A 84 28.30 28.54 4.61
CA LYS A 84 29.64 28.22 5.19
C LYS A 84 30.70 27.61 4.28
N GLY A 85 31.49 28.49 3.68
CA GLY A 85 32.92 28.29 3.45
C GLY A 85 33.72 29.33 4.23
N GLU A 86 33.84 29.15 5.55
CA GLU A 86 34.86 29.77 6.43
C GLU A 86 35.23 28.78 7.54
#